data_AF-A0A7W8K292-F1
#
_entry.id   AF-A0A7W8K292-F1
#
_cell.length_a   1.000
_cell.length_b   1.000
_cell.length_c   1.000
_cell.angle_alpha   90.00
_cell.angle_beta   90.00
_cell.angle_gamma   90.00
#
_symmetry.space_group_name_H-M   'P 1'
#
loop_
_entity.id
_entity.type
_entity.pdbx_description
1 polymer ?
#
loop_
_entity_poly.entity_id
_entity_poly.type
_entity_poly.pdbx_seq_one_letter_code
_entity_poly.pdbx_strand_id
1 'polypeptide(L)'
;MSGDKKGVKGFGTQLAALAGRTAKEVPVSLPAPEPMPDVDPLETFSSHMTKGRKRRLKMAATREDRKIYEIVGELVEAYLQENHADLK
;
A
#
# COMPACT_ATOMS: atom_id res chain seq x y z
N MET A 1 -37.17 -17.47 -38.15
CA MET A 1 -36.81 -17.45 -36.72
C MET A 1 -35.98 -16.20 -36.47
N SER A 2 -36.60 -15.17 -35.86
CA SER A 2 -35.94 -13.94 -35.41
C SER A 2 -35.03 -14.22 -34.23
N GLY A 3 -33.91 -13.50 -34.17
CA GLY A 3 -32.95 -13.57 -33.07
C GLY A 3 -32.14 -12.29 -32.99
N ASP A 4 -32.80 -11.22 -32.54
CA ASP A 4 -32.27 -9.90 -32.18
C ASP A 4 -30.98 -9.97 -31.33
N LYS A 5 -29.90 -9.37 -31.83
CA LYS A 5 -28.67 -9.13 -31.07
C LYS A 5 -28.84 -7.85 -30.25
N LYS A 6 -29.04 -8.00 -28.94
CA LYS A 6 -29.13 -6.91 -27.97
C LYS A 6 -27.80 -6.13 -27.89
N GLY A 7 -27.89 -4.83 -28.11
CA GLY A 7 -26.80 -3.88 -27.99
C GLY A 7 -26.37 -3.65 -26.55
N VAL A 8 -25.06 -3.48 -26.35
CA VAL A 8 -24.48 -2.94 -25.11
C VAL A 8 -24.29 -1.44 -25.33
N LYS A 9 -25.26 -0.65 -24.85
CA LYS A 9 -25.21 0.81 -24.88
C LYS A 9 -24.32 1.32 -23.73
N GLY A 10 -23.39 2.20 -24.12
CA GLY A 10 -22.57 3.12 -23.35
C GLY A 10 -22.63 3.06 -21.82
N PHE A 11 -21.52 2.66 -21.20
CA PHE A 11 -21.17 3.12 -19.86
C PHE A 11 -20.84 4.61 -19.94
N GLY A 12 -21.86 5.40 -19.60
CA GLY A 12 -21.83 6.85 -19.60
C GLY A 12 -20.71 7.39 -18.73
N THR A 13 -19.80 8.10 -19.38
CA THR A 13 -19.09 9.26 -18.84
C THR A 13 -20.08 10.20 -18.15
N GLN A 14 -20.21 10.10 -16.84
CA GLN A 14 -20.84 11.12 -16.01
C GLN A 14 -19.95 11.40 -14.80
N LEU A 15 -18.85 12.11 -15.06
CA LEU A 15 -18.04 12.77 -14.03
C LEU A 15 -17.86 14.24 -14.42
N ALA A 16 -18.98 14.94 -14.65
CA ALA A 16 -18.96 16.35 -15.02
C ALA A 16 -20.19 17.06 -14.45
N ALA A 17 -20.17 17.39 -13.16
CA ALA A 17 -21.00 18.45 -12.57
C ALA A 17 -20.61 18.69 -11.10
N LEU A 18 -19.49 19.39 -10.87
CA LEU A 18 -19.33 20.15 -9.62
C LEU A 18 -18.50 21.42 -9.87
N ALA A 19 -18.86 22.17 -10.92
CA ALA A 19 -18.39 23.53 -11.13
C ALA A 19 -19.37 24.48 -10.44
N GLY A 20 -18.99 25.07 -9.30
CA GLY A 20 -19.82 26.10 -8.67
C GLY A 20 -19.57 26.34 -7.19
N ARG A 21 -18.35 26.75 -6.82
CA ARG A 21 -18.12 27.51 -5.59
C ARG A 21 -16.83 28.32 -5.76
N THR A 22 -16.97 29.58 -6.18
CA THR A 22 -15.89 30.57 -6.12
C THR A 22 -15.69 30.98 -4.66
N ALA A 23 -15.00 30.13 -3.91
CA ALA A 23 -14.41 30.54 -2.65
C ALA A 23 -13.31 31.55 -2.97
N LYS A 24 -13.41 32.75 -2.42
CA LYS A 24 -12.39 33.79 -2.49
C LYS A 24 -11.15 33.25 -1.79
N GLU A 25 -10.20 32.72 -2.54
CA GLU A 25 -8.97 32.12 -2.05
C GLU A 25 -8.11 33.22 -1.40
N VAL A 26 -8.02 33.19 -0.07
CA VAL A 26 -6.95 33.87 0.66
C VAL A 26 -5.69 33.04 0.39
N PRO A 27 -4.60 33.61 -0.16
CA PRO A 27 -3.36 32.87 -0.32
C PRO A 27 -2.77 32.62 1.07
N VAL A 28 -3.13 31.49 1.68
CA VAL A 28 -2.39 30.95 2.82
C VAL A 28 -1.09 30.42 2.24
N SER A 29 -0.04 31.22 2.33
CA SER A 29 1.34 30.81 2.05
C SER A 29 1.73 29.75 3.09
N LEU A 30 1.42 28.48 2.80
CA LEU A 30 1.97 27.37 3.55
C LEU A 30 3.50 27.40 3.38
N PRO A 31 4.28 27.21 4.46
CA PRO A 31 5.73 27.13 4.35
C PRO A 31 6.08 26.01 3.35
N ALA A 32 7.13 26.26 2.56
CA ALA A 32 7.64 25.28 1.62
C ALA A 32 7.96 23.98 2.39
N PRO A 33 7.56 22.81 1.86
CA PRO A 33 7.91 21.54 2.49
C PRO A 33 9.43 21.42 2.57
N GLU A 34 9.94 21.12 3.76
CA GLU A 34 11.36 20.88 3.96
C GLU A 34 11.79 19.66 3.13
N PRO A 35 12.98 19.71 2.51
CA PRO A 35 13.50 18.56 1.77
C PRO A 35 13.65 17.39 2.74
N MET A 36 12.97 16.28 2.45
CA MET A 36 13.18 15.05 3.20
C MET A 36 14.64 14.61 3.00
N PRO A 37 15.30 14.09 4.05
CA PRO A 37 16.64 13.54 3.91
C PRO A 37 16.65 12.45 2.86
N ASP A 38 17.72 12.39 2.06
CA ASP A 38 17.97 11.29 1.13
C ASP A 38 18.19 10.02 1.96
N VAL A 39 17.12 9.25 2.14
CA VAL A 39 17.19 7.91 2.72
C VAL A 39 17.59 6.96 1.60
N ASP A 40 18.73 6.29 1.75
CA ASP A 40 19.14 5.26 0.80
C ASP A 40 17.98 4.28 0.57
N PRO A 41 17.63 3.96 -0.69
CA PRO A 41 16.55 3.04 -0.96
C PRO A 41 16.90 1.66 -0.38
N LEU A 42 16.14 1.24 0.64
CA LEU A 42 16.24 -0.09 1.20
C LEU A 42 16.10 -1.13 0.09
N GLU A 43 17.10 -2.01 -0.04
CA GLU A 43 17.06 -3.06 -1.03
C GLU A 43 15.86 -3.98 -0.79
N THR A 44 15.07 -4.19 -1.84
CA THR A 44 13.92 -5.09 -1.76
C THR A 44 14.39 -6.54 -1.70
N PHE A 45 14.17 -7.19 -0.58
CA PHE A 45 14.45 -8.62 -0.41
C PHE A 45 13.22 -9.48 -0.72
N SER A 46 13.44 -10.62 -1.40
CA SER A 46 12.40 -11.63 -1.62
C SER A 46 12.80 -12.95 -1.00
N SER A 47 11.83 -13.64 -0.39
CA SER A 47 12.07 -14.91 0.29
C SER A 47 10.94 -15.90 0.04
N HIS A 48 11.31 -17.19 0.06
CA HIS A 48 10.36 -18.29 -0.07
C HIS A 48 9.93 -18.80 1.30
N MET A 49 8.61 -18.97 1.46
CA MET A 49 8.02 -19.55 2.65
C MET A 49 7.00 -20.61 2.24
N THR A 50 6.88 -21.67 3.05
CA THR A 50 5.87 -22.71 2.83
C THR A 50 4.46 -22.12 2.84
N LYS A 51 3.59 -22.62 1.94
CA LYS A 51 2.23 -22.09 1.73
C LYS A 51 1.41 -22.02 3.03
N GLY A 52 1.51 -23.04 3.88
CA GLY A 52 0.80 -23.10 5.16
C GLY A 52 1.28 -22.05 6.17
N ARG A 53 2.59 -21.80 6.23
CA ARG A 53 3.16 -20.79 7.13
C ARG A 53 2.83 -19.37 6.63
N LYS A 54 2.93 -19.12 5.32
CA LYS A 54 2.50 -17.85 4.69
C LYS A 54 1.04 -17.53 4.95
N ARG A 55 0.15 -18.52 4.82
CA ARG A 55 -1.28 -18.32 5.09
C ARG A 55 -1.56 -17.94 6.54
N ARG A 56 -0.94 -18.64 7.50
CA ARG A 56 -1.09 -18.32 8.93
C ARG A 56 -0.59 -16.92 9.25
N LEU A 57 0.58 -16.55 8.74
CA LEU A 57 1.15 -15.23 8.93
C LEU A 57 0.25 -14.13 8.35
N LYS A 58 -0.28 -14.32 7.14
CA LYS A 58 -1.22 -13.39 6.54
C LYS A 58 -2.47 -13.19 7.40
N MET A 59 -3.02 -14.27 7.96
CA MET A 59 -4.21 -14.17 8.83
C MET A 59 -3.92 -13.46 10.15
N ALA A 60 -2.73 -13.66 10.73
CA ALA A 60 -2.31 -12.92 11.92
C ALA A 60 -2.13 -11.43 11.60
N ALA A 61 -1.42 -11.11 10.50
CA ALA A 61 -1.20 -9.73 10.06
C ALA A 61 -2.52 -8.97 9.83
N THR A 62 -3.51 -9.60 9.21
CA THR A 62 -4.85 -9.00 9.00
C THR A 62 -5.60 -8.74 10.31
N ARG A 63 -5.39 -9.54 11.36
CA ARG A 63 -6.03 -9.32 12.68
C ARG A 63 -5.43 -8.12 13.41
N GLU A 64 -4.16 -7.84 13.18
CA GLU A 64 -3.42 -6.75 13.81
C GLU A 64 -3.39 -5.46 12.96
N ASP A 65 -4.01 -5.49 11.76
CA ASP A 65 -3.94 -4.42 10.76
C ASP A 65 -2.50 -4.03 10.36
N ARG A 66 -1.63 -5.04 10.31
CA ARG A 66 -0.20 -4.88 10.00
C ARG A 66 0.15 -5.47 8.64
N LYS A 67 1.25 -5.00 8.06
CA LYS A 67 1.76 -5.56 6.81
C LYS A 67 2.67 -6.76 7.10
N ILE A 68 2.58 -7.78 6.23
CA ILE A 68 3.31 -9.04 6.42
C ILE A 68 4.83 -8.82 6.51
N TYR A 69 5.40 -7.92 5.70
CA TYR A 69 6.84 -7.70 5.66
C TYR A 69 7.38 -7.07 6.95
N GLU A 70 6.59 -6.26 7.66
CA GLU A 70 6.97 -5.64 8.93
C GLU A 70 7.14 -6.72 10.00
N ILE A 71 6.18 -7.64 10.08
CA ILE A 71 6.22 -8.78 11.01
C ILE A 71 7.40 -9.70 10.68
N VAL A 72 7.66 -9.94 9.39
CA VAL A 72 8.83 -10.75 8.98
C VAL A 72 10.14 -10.06 9.37
N GLY A 73 10.25 -8.75 9.19
CA GLY A 73 11.42 -7.97 9.60
C GLY A 73 11.70 -8.12 11.09
N GLU A 74 10.69 -7.89 11.93
CA GLU A 74 10.79 -8.04 13.40
C GLU A 74 11.22 -9.47 13.81
N LEU A 75 10.65 -10.49 13.16
CA LEU A 75 11.02 -11.88 13.45
C LEU A 75 12.46 -12.21 13.05
N VAL A 76 12.94 -11.66 11.93
CA VAL A 76 14.32 -11.83 11.50
C VAL A 76 15.26 -11.12 12.46
N GLU A 77 14.95 -9.88 12.84
CA GLU A 77 15.73 -9.14 13.83
C GLU A 77 15.80 -9.86 15.17
N ALA A 78 14.66 -10.34 15.69
CA ALA A 78 14.62 -11.11 16.93
C ALA A 78 15.45 -12.40 16.83
N TYR A 79 15.33 -13.13 15.72
CA TYR A 79 16.11 -14.35 15.49
C TYR A 79 17.61 -14.08 15.44
N LEU A 80 18.04 -13.02 14.75
CA LEU A 80 19.44 -12.62 14.66
C LEU A 80 19.97 -12.20 16.03
N GLN A 81 19.19 -11.46 16.82
CA GLN A 81 19.58 -11.08 18.17
C GLN A 81 19.79 -12.27 19.11
N GLU A 82 18.98 -13.31 18.97
CA GLU A 82 19.05 -14.51 19.82
C GLU A 82 20.18 -15.46 19.38
N ASN A 83 20.40 -15.61 18.08
CA ASN A 83 21.27 -16.68 17.54
C ASN A 83 22.62 -16.17 17.00
N HIS A 84 22.70 -14.88 16.66
CA HIS A 84 23.83 -14.27 15.95
C HIS A 84 24.09 -12.85 16.46
N ALA A 85 24.40 -12.73 17.75
CA ALA A 85 24.69 -11.44 18.37
C ALA A 85 25.94 -10.74 17.80
N ASP A 86 26.76 -11.47 17.06
CA ASP A 86 27.98 -11.02 16.36
C ASP A 86 27.71 -10.29 15.03
N LEU A 87 26.50 -10.41 14.48
CA LEU A 87 26.11 -9.78 13.21
C LEU A 87 25.57 -8.34 13.37
N LYS A 88 25.74 -7.73 14.54
CA LYS A 88 25.31 -6.35 14.83
C LYS A 88 26.39 -5.32 14.61
#